data_AF-A0A2E6HY56-F1
#
_entry.id   AF-A0A2E6HY56-F1
#
_cell.length_a   1.000
_cell.length_b   1.000
_cell.length_c   1.000
_cell.angle_alpha   90.00
_cell.angle_beta   90.00
_cell.angle_gamma   90.00
#
_symmetry.space_group_name_H-M   'P 1'
#
loop_
_entity.id
_entity.type
_entity.pdbx_description
1 polymer ?
#
loop_
_entity_poly.entity_id
_entity_poly.type
_entity_poly.pdbx_seq_one_letter_code
_entity_poly.pdbx_strand_id
1 'polypeptide(L)'
;MTQDSRHRSRNHHSRSSARSGRAEGSREWLTRLVWVASVMFLVACGDEQEPMGDSGPTVPTFDFLTLDAFNAYLSTMEIASEDLGLMVNEFSSIVNDLELGVASDYWISEFTRNLIRRLEQSKARATTLRPDHPTLLDAHITDYEGALEDFEMAFGTFLTAINNPGTLPASAVNDPIAAGNVHLAQFDGFLSSLRGGRVSLFGRGVTAQIGP
;
A
#
# COMPACT_ATOMS: atom_id res chain seq x y z
N MET A 1 -22.29 29.50 -57.51
CA MET A 1 -21.78 28.26 -58.11
C MET A 1 -21.77 27.20 -57.00
N THR A 2 -22.90 26.51 -56.82
CA THR A 2 -23.19 25.11 -57.26
C THR A 2 -22.30 24.08 -56.57
N GLN A 3 -22.86 23.35 -55.58
CA GLN A 3 -23.27 21.91 -55.68
C GLN A 3 -22.07 20.96 -55.42
N ASP A 4 -22.14 19.77 -54.82
CA ASP A 4 -23.20 18.88 -54.35
C ASP A 4 -22.46 17.80 -53.51
N SER A 5 -22.88 17.46 -52.30
CA SER A 5 -23.65 16.26 -51.94
C SER A 5 -22.93 14.89 -51.87
N ARG A 6 -23.05 14.30 -50.66
CA ARG A 6 -23.61 12.95 -50.36
C ARG A 6 -22.76 11.67 -50.46
N HIS A 7 -22.96 10.90 -49.38
CA HIS A 7 -23.19 9.44 -49.28
C HIS A 7 -22.02 8.46 -49.37
N ARG A 8 -21.82 7.73 -48.25
CA ARG A 8 -22.12 6.28 -48.24
C ARG A 8 -22.49 5.76 -46.85
N SER A 9 -23.68 5.21 -46.80
CA SER A 9 -24.21 4.26 -45.80
C SER A 9 -23.76 2.85 -46.18
N ARG A 10 -23.47 1.97 -45.20
CA ARG A 10 -24.11 0.64 -45.15
C ARG A 10 -23.80 -0.16 -43.88
N ASN A 11 -24.89 -0.63 -43.29
CA ASN A 11 -25.04 -1.60 -42.21
C ASN A 11 -24.76 -3.06 -42.65
N HIS A 12 -24.74 -3.91 -41.60
CA HIS A 12 -25.18 -5.30 -41.49
C HIS A 12 -24.19 -6.42 -41.77
N HIS A 13 -23.93 -7.24 -40.73
CA HIS A 13 -24.12 -8.71 -40.63
C HIS A 13 -24.31 -8.98 -39.11
N SER A 14 -25.45 -9.36 -38.51
CA SER A 14 -26.41 -10.48 -38.69
C SER A 14 -25.89 -11.88 -38.31
N ARG A 15 -26.42 -12.37 -37.16
CA ARG A 15 -26.77 -13.78 -36.81
C ARG A 15 -25.61 -14.73 -36.51
N SER A 16 -25.68 -15.76 -35.65
CA SER A 16 -26.72 -16.40 -34.82
C SER A 16 -26.03 -17.53 -34.05
N SER A 17 -26.42 -17.86 -32.81
CA SER A 17 -27.06 -19.14 -32.38
C SER A 17 -26.33 -19.60 -31.09
N ALA A 18 -26.97 -19.70 -29.92
CA ALA A 18 -27.98 -20.66 -29.43
C ALA A 18 -27.41 -22.02 -28.96
N ARG A 19 -27.48 -22.26 -27.64
CA ARG A 19 -27.68 -23.53 -26.87
C ARG A 19 -26.77 -23.60 -25.63
N SER A 20 -27.06 -24.32 -24.55
CA SER A 20 -28.25 -24.82 -23.83
C SER A 20 -27.71 -25.80 -22.77
N GLY A 21 -28.33 -25.88 -21.58
CA GLY A 21 -28.12 -26.94 -20.58
C GLY A 21 -27.46 -26.40 -19.31
N ARG A 22 -28.14 -26.21 -18.18
CA ARG A 22 -28.98 -27.11 -17.35
C ARG A 22 -28.19 -28.24 -16.67
N ALA A 23 -27.92 -28.02 -15.40
CA ALA A 23 -27.82 -28.97 -14.27
C ALA A 23 -27.67 -28.07 -13.03
N GLU A 24 -28.55 -27.91 -12.04
CA GLU A 24 -29.54 -28.80 -11.40
C GLU A 24 -28.99 -30.19 -11.10
N GLY A 25 -28.49 -30.37 -9.88
CA GLY A 25 -28.04 -31.66 -9.39
C GLY A 25 -27.25 -31.58 -8.10
N SER A 26 -27.96 -31.40 -6.97
CA SER A 26 -27.79 -32.17 -5.74
C SER A 26 -26.38 -32.44 -5.21
N ARG A 27 -26.08 -31.92 -4.01
CA ARG A 27 -25.59 -32.70 -2.88
C ARG A 27 -25.57 -31.85 -1.61
N GLU A 28 -26.78 -31.67 -1.07
CA GLU A 28 -26.99 -31.88 0.37
C GLU A 28 -26.51 -33.30 0.75
N TRP A 29 -26.44 -33.64 2.03
CA TRP A 29 -25.91 -34.89 2.62
C TRP A 29 -24.43 -34.84 3.01
N LEU A 30 -24.19 -34.35 4.23
CA LEU A 30 -23.55 -35.07 5.36
C LEU A 30 -23.26 -34.02 6.45
N THR A 31 -24.26 -33.58 7.21
CA THR A 31 -24.54 -34.12 8.56
C THR A 31 -23.39 -34.91 9.17
N ARG A 32 -22.80 -34.37 10.24
CA ARG A 32 -22.69 -34.95 11.61
C ARG A 32 -21.63 -34.17 12.40
N LEU A 33 -22.04 -33.37 13.39
CA LEU A 33 -22.18 -33.79 14.79
C LEU A 33 -20.83 -34.19 15.42
N VAL A 34 -20.18 -33.26 16.14
CA VAL A 34 -19.66 -33.56 17.49
C VAL A 34 -19.84 -32.30 18.36
N TRP A 35 -20.78 -32.44 19.28
CA TRP A 35 -21.11 -31.56 20.40
C TRP A 35 -20.17 -31.86 21.58
N VAL A 36 -19.93 -30.83 22.39
CA VAL A 36 -19.95 -30.85 23.88
C VAL A 36 -18.71 -31.30 24.64
N ALA A 37 -18.16 -30.29 25.31
CA ALA A 37 -17.78 -30.23 26.73
C ALA A 37 -16.67 -31.14 27.26
N SER A 38 -15.69 -30.47 27.87
CA SER A 38 -15.18 -30.87 29.19
C SER A 38 -14.68 -29.61 29.91
N VAL A 39 -15.62 -28.91 30.55
CA VAL A 39 -15.35 -28.05 31.71
C VAL A 39 -15.77 -28.88 32.91
N MET A 40 -14.85 -29.21 33.82
CA MET A 40 -15.00 -29.14 35.28
C MET A 40 -14.00 -29.99 36.09
N PHE A 41 -13.81 -29.54 37.35
CA PHE A 41 -13.22 -30.16 38.57
C PHE A 41 -11.68 -30.14 38.66
N LEU A 42 -10.98 -29.72 39.73
CA LEU A 42 -11.23 -29.25 41.12
C LEU A 42 -9.96 -28.53 41.60
N VAL A 43 -10.05 -27.41 42.32
CA VAL A 43 -9.84 -27.31 43.78
C VAL A 43 -8.79 -28.27 44.36
N ALA A 44 -7.60 -27.73 44.64
CA ALA A 44 -6.75 -28.16 45.74
C ALA A 44 -6.23 -26.89 46.45
N CYS A 45 -6.64 -26.73 47.70
CA CYS A 45 -6.22 -25.68 48.61
C CYS A 45 -5.38 -26.36 49.71
N GLY A 46 -4.22 -25.78 50.02
CA GLY A 46 -3.44 -26.04 51.24
C GLY A 46 -2.24 -26.98 51.05
N ASP A 47 -1.02 -26.43 51.09
CA ASP A 47 -0.29 -26.41 52.37
C ASP A 47 0.85 -25.37 52.38
N GLU A 48 1.22 -25.00 53.60
CA GLU A 48 2.05 -23.86 54.00
C GLU A 48 3.50 -23.91 53.50
N GLN A 49 4.00 -22.79 52.96
CA GLN A 49 5.43 -22.54 52.76
C GLN A 49 5.74 -21.08 53.15
N GLU A 50 6.75 -20.93 54.02
CA GLU A 50 7.25 -19.68 54.61
C GLU A 50 7.45 -18.52 53.60
N PRO A 51 7.37 -17.24 54.05
CA PRO A 51 7.57 -16.10 53.16
C PRO A 51 9.05 -15.95 52.81
N MET A 52 9.47 -16.65 51.75
CA MET A 52 10.70 -16.30 51.04
C MET A 52 10.48 -14.93 50.41
N GLY A 53 11.37 -13.99 50.72
CA GLY A 53 11.33 -12.63 50.22
C GLY A 53 11.17 -12.61 48.71
N ASP A 54 10.02 -12.14 48.24
CA ASP A 54 9.75 -12.03 46.82
C ASP A 54 10.58 -10.86 46.29
N SER A 55 11.77 -11.20 45.79
CA SER A 55 12.34 -10.45 44.67
C SER A 55 11.41 -10.74 43.51
N GLY A 56 10.25 -10.05 43.51
CA GLY A 56 9.19 -10.32 42.55
C GLY A 56 9.82 -10.43 41.18
N PRO A 57 9.46 -11.45 40.38
CA PRO A 57 9.98 -11.55 39.03
C PRO A 57 9.80 -10.17 38.41
N THR A 58 10.89 -9.57 37.94
CA THR A 58 10.79 -8.39 37.09
C THR A 58 10.03 -8.90 35.89
N VAL A 59 8.70 -8.79 35.94
CA VAL A 59 7.83 -9.08 34.82
C VAL A 59 8.43 -8.23 33.72
N PRO A 60 8.97 -8.81 32.64
CA PRO A 60 9.34 -8.00 31.51
C PRO A 60 8.07 -7.22 31.18
N THR A 61 8.11 -5.90 31.34
CA THR A 61 7.05 -5.04 30.84
C THR A 61 7.02 -5.30 29.36
N PHE A 62 6.16 -6.22 28.96
CA PHE A 62 5.75 -6.36 27.59
C PHE A 62 5.01 -5.06 27.32
N ASP A 63 5.66 -4.14 26.61
CA ASP A 63 4.99 -2.97 26.07
C ASP A 63 3.95 -3.51 25.09
N PHE A 64 2.72 -3.63 25.56
CA PHE A 64 1.59 -3.97 24.72
C PHE A 64 1.12 -2.68 24.06
N LEU A 65 1.07 -2.66 22.74
CA LEU A 65 0.41 -1.60 22.00
C LEU A 65 -1.07 -1.57 22.37
N THR A 66 -1.52 -0.50 23.01
CA THR A 66 -2.94 -0.32 23.31
C THR A 66 -3.71 0.02 22.04
N LEU A 67 -4.98 -0.37 21.99
CA LEU A 67 -5.85 -0.07 20.85
C LEU A 67 -5.99 1.45 20.63
N ASP A 68 -6.04 2.24 21.70
CA ASP A 68 -6.13 3.69 21.62
C ASP A 68 -4.85 4.32 21.05
N ALA A 69 -3.67 3.86 21.47
CA ALA A 69 -2.39 4.33 20.93
C ALA A 69 -2.25 3.97 19.44
N PHE A 70 -2.68 2.76 19.05
CA PHE A 70 -2.70 2.34 17.65
C PHE A 70 -3.65 3.20 16.80
N ASN A 71 -4.87 3.45 17.29
CA ASN A 71 -5.84 4.27 16.57
C ASN A 71 -5.41 5.74 16.46
N ALA A 72 -4.80 6.29 17.52
CA ALA A 72 -4.21 7.64 17.50
C ALA A 72 -3.08 7.74 16.47
N TYR A 73 -2.22 6.73 16.41
CA TYR A 73 -1.18 6.64 15.40
C TYR A 73 -1.76 6.55 13.98
N LEU A 74 -2.75 5.67 13.74
CA LEU A 74 -3.41 5.54 12.44
C LEU A 74 -4.03 6.86 11.97
N SER A 75 -4.77 7.56 12.85
CA SER A 75 -5.39 8.85 12.50
C SER A 75 -4.34 9.90 12.11
N THR A 76 -3.19 9.90 12.78
CA THR A 76 -2.10 10.82 12.46
C THR A 76 -1.42 10.45 11.14
N MET A 77 -1.26 9.14 10.90
CA MET A 77 -0.72 8.62 9.65
C MET A 77 -1.62 8.89 8.45
N GLU A 78 -2.95 8.80 8.58
CA GLU A 78 -3.89 9.15 7.50
C GLU A 78 -3.67 10.59 7.01
N ILE A 79 -3.47 11.53 7.93
CA ILE A 79 -3.18 12.94 7.60
C ILE A 79 -1.81 13.09 6.93
N ALA A 80 -0.81 12.31 7.36
CA ALA A 80 0.54 12.39 6.81
C ALA A 80 0.70 11.67 5.46
N SER A 81 -0.16 10.70 5.17
CA SER A 81 -0.07 9.79 4.01
C SER A 81 -0.99 10.15 2.83
N GLU A 82 -1.94 11.07 3.02
CA GLU A 82 -2.97 11.45 2.03
C GLU A 82 -2.40 11.78 0.64
N ASP A 83 -1.17 12.31 0.60
CA ASP A 83 -0.51 12.75 -0.62
C ASP A 83 0.30 11.67 -1.35
N LEU A 84 0.77 10.61 -0.68
CA LEU A 84 1.79 9.74 -1.27
C LEU A 84 1.26 8.91 -2.44
N GLY A 85 0.08 8.30 -2.29
CA GLY A 85 -0.55 7.55 -3.38
C GLY A 85 -0.90 8.44 -4.59
N LEU A 86 -1.27 9.70 -4.34
CA LEU A 86 -1.52 10.67 -5.40
C LEU A 86 -0.24 11.02 -6.16
N MET A 87 0.86 11.25 -5.44
CA MET A 87 2.17 11.57 -6.05
C MET A 87 2.65 10.46 -6.98
N VAL A 88 2.51 9.19 -6.61
CA VAL A 88 2.95 8.07 -7.47
C VAL A 88 2.06 7.92 -8.71
N ASN A 89 0.75 8.18 -8.59
CA ASN A 89 -0.15 8.20 -9.73
C ASN A 89 0.14 9.37 -10.69
N GLU A 90 0.42 10.56 -10.14
CA GLU A 90 0.85 11.72 -10.91
C GLU A 90 2.16 11.43 -11.64
N PHE A 91 3.13 10.80 -10.97
CA PHE A 91 4.38 10.38 -11.58
C PHE A 91 4.17 9.45 -12.79
N SER A 92 3.29 8.45 -12.63
CA SER A 92 2.93 7.54 -13.73
C SER A 92 2.34 8.28 -14.94
N SER A 93 1.56 9.34 -14.68
CA SER A 93 0.98 10.17 -15.74
C SER A 93 2.06 10.99 -16.46
N ILE A 94 3.02 11.57 -15.72
CA ILE A 94 4.17 12.31 -16.27
C ILE A 94 5.01 11.39 -17.18
N VAL A 95 5.30 10.18 -16.74
CA VAL A 95 6.03 9.18 -17.54
C VAL A 95 5.30 8.89 -18.85
N ASN A 96 4.00 8.63 -18.79
CA ASN A 96 3.19 8.37 -19.98
C ASN A 96 3.16 9.58 -20.94
N ASP A 97 3.04 10.80 -20.43
CA ASP A 97 3.05 12.01 -21.26
C ASP A 97 4.40 12.24 -21.95
N LEU A 98 5.51 11.85 -21.31
CA LEU A 98 6.84 11.84 -21.90
C LEU A 98 6.95 10.78 -23.00
N GLU A 99 6.54 9.53 -22.74
CA GLU A 99 6.59 8.43 -23.72
C GLU A 99 5.75 8.73 -24.97
N LEU A 100 4.60 9.37 -24.80
CA LEU A 100 3.73 9.78 -25.91
C LEU A 100 4.20 11.05 -26.63
N GLY A 101 5.21 11.74 -26.11
CA GLY A 101 5.72 13.00 -26.66
C GLY A 101 4.68 14.13 -26.62
N VAL A 102 3.74 14.08 -25.68
CA VAL A 102 2.63 15.04 -25.56
C VAL A 102 3.04 16.29 -24.78
N ALA A 103 3.99 16.14 -23.85
CA ALA A 103 4.57 17.23 -23.08
C ALA A 103 6.06 17.42 -23.44
N SER A 104 6.55 18.66 -23.33
CA SER A 104 7.97 18.94 -23.52
C SER A 104 8.79 18.57 -22.28
N ASP A 105 10.08 18.27 -22.48
CA ASP A 105 11.04 17.97 -21.41
C ASP A 105 11.06 19.03 -20.30
N TYR A 106 10.83 20.31 -20.68
CA TYR A 106 10.69 21.41 -19.73
C TYR A 106 9.53 21.19 -18.75
N TRP A 107 8.32 20.92 -19.26
CA TRP A 107 7.15 20.71 -18.40
C TRP A 107 7.27 19.44 -17.57
N ILE A 108 7.77 18.36 -18.18
CA ILE A 108 8.03 17.10 -17.49
C ILE A 108 9.04 17.31 -16.34
N SER A 109 10.08 18.12 -16.54
CA SER A 109 11.01 18.51 -15.47
C SER A 109 10.35 19.32 -14.36
N GLU A 110 9.52 20.31 -14.71
CA GLU A 110 8.81 21.14 -13.73
C GLU A 110 7.79 20.34 -12.90
N PHE A 111 7.05 19.42 -13.52
CA PHE A 111 6.15 18.53 -12.80
C PHE A 111 6.91 17.60 -11.87
N THR A 112 8.02 17.01 -12.33
CA THR A 112 8.86 16.14 -11.49
C THR A 112 9.46 16.90 -10.30
N ARG A 113 9.96 18.13 -10.49
CA ARG A 113 10.45 18.98 -9.38
C ARG A 113 9.37 19.27 -8.33
N ASN A 114 8.13 19.49 -8.78
CA ASN A 114 7.02 19.71 -7.85
C ASN A 114 6.68 18.45 -7.05
N LEU A 115 6.77 17.26 -7.65
CA LEU A 115 6.61 15.99 -6.92
C LEU A 115 7.69 15.80 -5.86
N ILE A 116 8.96 16.05 -6.21
CA ILE A 116 10.08 15.98 -5.25
C ILE A 116 9.83 16.90 -4.05
N ARG A 117 9.42 18.16 -4.28
CA ARG A 117 9.12 19.10 -3.20
C ARG A 117 7.97 18.64 -2.29
N ARG A 118 6.92 18.04 -2.85
CA ARG A 118 5.81 17.47 -2.06
C ARG A 118 6.26 16.23 -1.27
N LEU A 119 7.16 15.45 -1.84
CA LEU A 119 7.74 14.29 -1.17
C LEU A 119 8.62 14.72 0.01
N GLU A 120 9.47 15.73 -0.16
CA GLU A 120 10.27 16.33 0.92
C GLU A 120 9.38 16.82 2.09
N GLN A 121 8.26 17.48 1.78
CA GLN A 121 7.29 17.89 2.80
C GLN A 121 6.65 16.69 3.50
N SER A 122 6.42 15.59 2.79
CA SER A 122 5.88 14.35 3.35
C SER A 122 6.90 13.64 4.23
N LYS A 123 8.19 13.63 3.86
CA LYS A 123 9.29 13.17 4.71
C LYS A 123 9.42 14.01 5.97
N ALA A 124 9.36 15.34 5.86
CA ALA A 124 9.39 16.22 7.00
C ALA A 124 8.22 15.94 7.97
N ARG A 125 7.00 15.69 7.45
CA ARG A 125 5.87 15.25 8.28
C ARG A 125 6.11 13.88 8.91
N ALA A 126 6.56 12.89 8.14
CA ALA A 126 6.85 11.53 8.61
C ALA A 126 7.83 11.54 9.79
N THR A 127 8.95 12.26 9.67
CA THR A 127 9.97 12.33 10.72
C THR A 127 9.48 12.94 12.04
N THR A 128 8.41 13.75 12.00
CA THR A 128 7.78 14.26 13.24
C THR A 128 6.86 13.25 13.91
N LEU A 129 6.46 12.19 13.19
CA LEU A 129 5.69 11.07 13.72
C LEU A 129 6.66 10.05 14.31
N ARG A 130 6.79 10.07 15.64
CA ARG A 130 7.63 9.12 16.38
C ARG A 130 6.72 8.37 17.35
N PRO A 131 6.19 7.21 16.96
CA PRO A 131 5.37 6.41 17.86
C PRO A 131 6.22 5.92 19.04
N ASP A 132 5.66 5.99 20.26
CA ASP A 132 6.36 5.57 21.48
C ASP A 132 6.61 4.05 21.51
N HIS A 133 5.76 3.28 20.84
CA HIS A 133 5.85 1.83 20.82
C HIS A 133 6.96 1.35 19.86
N PRO A 134 7.94 0.56 20.33
CA PRO A 134 9.14 0.23 19.55
C PRO A 134 8.84 -0.49 18.23
N THR A 135 7.87 -1.42 18.22
CA THR A 135 7.50 -2.13 16.98
C THR A 135 6.78 -1.23 15.97
N LEU A 136 6.02 -0.23 16.44
CA LEU A 136 5.40 0.74 15.51
C LEU A 136 6.47 1.68 14.96
N LEU A 137 7.45 2.06 15.79
CA LEU A 137 8.56 2.90 15.39
C LEU A 137 9.44 2.23 14.35
N ASP A 138 9.76 0.96 14.56
CA ASP A 138 10.53 0.13 13.61
C ASP A 138 9.82 0.08 12.26
N ALA A 139 8.55 -0.32 12.22
CA ALA A 139 7.78 -0.34 10.97
C ALA A 139 7.62 1.05 10.32
N HIS A 140 7.48 2.12 11.13
CA HIS A 140 7.41 3.48 10.61
C HIS A 140 8.71 3.88 9.90
N ILE A 141 9.86 3.62 10.52
CA ILE A 141 11.16 3.99 9.97
C ILE A 141 11.51 3.09 8.78
N THR A 142 11.47 1.77 8.97
CA THR A 142 11.93 0.82 7.96
C THR A 142 11.01 0.83 6.74
N ASP A 143 9.70 0.77 6.94
CA ASP A 143 8.78 0.59 5.83
C ASP A 143 8.27 1.96 5.32
N TYR A 144 7.70 2.81 6.18
CA TYR A 144 7.12 4.06 5.68
C TYR A 144 8.17 5.10 5.27
N GLU A 145 9.16 5.42 6.13
CA GLU A 145 10.23 6.35 5.73
C GLU A 145 11.10 5.78 4.62
N GLY A 146 11.39 4.47 4.65
CA GLY A 146 12.10 3.79 3.57
C GLY A 146 11.39 3.94 2.21
N ALA A 147 10.06 3.80 2.17
CA ALA A 147 9.31 4.05 0.93
C ALA A 147 9.49 5.48 0.39
N LEU A 148 9.51 6.48 1.29
CA LEU A 148 9.70 7.87 0.88
C LEU A 148 11.10 8.12 0.32
N GLU A 149 12.13 7.46 0.87
CA GLU A 149 13.50 7.53 0.35
C GLU A 149 13.63 6.89 -1.03
N ASP A 150 13.01 5.74 -1.23
CA ASP A 150 12.99 5.04 -2.52
C ASP A 150 12.30 5.87 -3.62
N PHE A 151 11.17 6.51 -3.32
CA PHE A 151 10.50 7.40 -4.26
C PHE A 151 11.29 8.68 -4.54
N GLU A 152 12.02 9.21 -3.56
CA GLU A 152 12.88 10.38 -3.76
C GLU A 152 14.02 10.05 -4.72
N MET A 153 14.64 8.88 -4.53
CA MET A 153 15.66 8.35 -5.43
C MET A 153 15.10 8.17 -6.84
N ALA A 154 13.91 7.57 -6.99
CA ALA A 154 13.26 7.40 -8.28
C ALA A 154 13.04 8.74 -8.99
N PHE A 155 12.38 9.70 -8.33
CA PHE A 155 12.00 10.98 -8.93
C PHE A 155 13.23 11.83 -9.26
N GLY A 156 14.25 11.84 -8.40
CA GLY A 156 15.53 12.51 -8.66
C GLY A 156 16.29 11.89 -9.84
N THR A 157 16.29 10.56 -9.94
CA THR A 157 16.92 9.84 -11.06
C THR A 157 16.19 10.12 -12.37
N PHE A 158 14.86 10.12 -12.36
CA PHE A 158 14.04 10.47 -13.53
C PHE A 158 14.31 11.91 -13.99
N LEU A 159 14.34 12.87 -13.05
CA LEU A 159 14.69 14.26 -13.36
C LEU A 159 16.08 14.36 -14.01
N THR A 160 17.05 13.59 -13.54
CA THR A 160 18.40 13.55 -14.13
C THR A 160 18.37 13.01 -15.55
N ALA A 161 17.60 11.94 -15.80
CA ALA A 161 17.45 11.33 -17.12
C ALA A 161 16.77 12.25 -18.14
N ILE A 162 15.77 13.03 -17.72
CA ILE A 162 15.12 14.04 -18.58
C ILE A 162 16.12 15.14 -18.98
N ASN A 163 16.89 15.65 -18.00
CA ASN A 163 17.85 16.73 -18.24
C ASN A 163 19.07 16.25 -19.04
N ASN A 164 19.37 14.96 -19.03
CA ASN A 164 20.50 14.35 -19.73
C ASN A 164 20.07 13.04 -20.41
N PRO A 165 19.37 13.10 -21.55
CA PRO A 165 18.86 11.90 -22.21
C PRO A 165 19.96 10.88 -22.55
N GLY A 166 19.69 9.60 -22.31
CA GLY A 166 20.61 8.49 -22.60
C GLY A 166 21.71 8.25 -21.56
N THR A 167 21.71 8.96 -20.43
CA THR A 167 22.71 8.80 -19.36
C THR A 167 22.41 7.67 -18.38
N LEU A 168 21.15 7.23 -18.29
CA LEU A 168 20.69 6.26 -17.30
C LEU A 168 19.77 5.21 -17.94
N PRO A 169 19.87 3.93 -17.56
CA PRO A 169 18.92 2.91 -18.00
C PRO A 169 17.57 3.08 -17.29
N ALA A 170 16.47 2.61 -17.90
CA ALA A 170 15.13 2.66 -17.29
C ALA A 170 15.06 1.98 -15.92
N SER A 171 15.86 0.92 -15.70
CA SER A 171 15.97 0.23 -14.41
C SER A 171 16.41 1.16 -13.27
N ALA A 172 17.23 2.19 -13.55
CA ALA A 172 17.66 3.14 -12.53
C ALA A 172 16.49 3.92 -11.91
N VAL A 173 15.37 4.05 -12.62
CA VAL A 173 14.13 4.67 -12.11
C VAL A 173 13.13 3.62 -11.64
N ASN A 174 13.01 2.50 -12.35
CA ASN A 174 12.04 1.45 -12.02
C ASN A 174 12.39 0.69 -10.73
N ASP A 175 13.68 0.42 -10.46
CA ASP A 175 14.08 -0.38 -9.30
C ASP A 175 13.73 0.34 -7.98
N PRO A 176 14.04 1.65 -7.79
CA PRO A 176 13.61 2.36 -6.59
C PRO A 176 12.07 2.49 -6.48
N ILE A 177 11.34 2.66 -7.58
CA ILE A 177 9.87 2.67 -7.54
C ILE A 177 9.34 1.32 -7.03
N ALA A 178 9.91 0.22 -7.51
CA ALA A 178 9.51 -1.12 -7.07
C ALA A 178 9.83 -1.33 -5.57
N ALA A 179 11.00 -0.88 -5.11
CA ALA A 179 11.39 -0.93 -3.71
C ALA A 179 10.41 -0.13 -2.82
N GLY A 180 10.09 1.11 -3.20
CA GLY A 180 9.15 1.94 -2.45
C GLY A 180 7.76 1.32 -2.36
N ASN A 181 7.28 0.68 -3.43
CA ASN A 181 6.00 -0.05 -3.42
C ASN A 181 6.03 -1.28 -2.49
N VAL A 182 7.16 -1.98 -2.42
CA VAL A 182 7.34 -3.12 -1.49
C VAL A 182 7.26 -2.64 -0.05
N HIS A 183 7.96 -1.55 0.28
CA HIS A 183 7.95 -0.93 1.59
C HIS A 183 6.52 -0.50 2.01
N LEU A 184 5.76 0.17 1.12
CA LEU A 184 4.36 0.52 1.41
C LEU A 184 3.47 -0.71 1.65
N ALA A 185 3.66 -1.77 0.87
CA ALA A 185 2.90 -3.02 1.04
C ALA A 185 3.23 -3.73 2.36
N GLN A 186 4.50 -3.73 2.78
CA GLN A 186 4.93 -4.26 4.07
C GLN A 186 4.30 -3.47 5.22
N PHE A 187 4.32 -2.14 5.13
CA PHE A 187 3.71 -1.26 6.12
C PHE A 187 2.19 -1.47 6.26
N ASP A 188 1.45 -1.45 5.15
CA ASP A 188 -0.01 -1.71 5.14
C ASP A 188 -0.33 -3.11 5.70
N GLY A 189 0.50 -4.11 5.38
CA GLY A 189 0.39 -5.48 5.90
C GLY A 189 0.60 -5.56 7.40
N PHE A 190 1.63 -4.89 7.90
CA PHE A 190 1.92 -4.79 9.33
C PHE A 190 0.77 -4.11 10.10
N LEU A 191 0.30 -2.95 9.65
CA LEU A 191 -0.83 -2.25 10.27
C LEU A 191 -2.12 -3.09 10.24
N SER A 192 -2.37 -3.81 9.14
CA SER A 192 -3.52 -4.71 9.02
C SER A 192 -3.44 -5.87 10.02
N SER A 193 -2.24 -6.40 10.24
CA SER A 193 -1.99 -7.47 11.20
C SER A 193 -2.27 -7.03 12.64
N LEU A 194 -1.88 -5.81 13.01
CA LEU A 194 -2.15 -5.23 14.32
C LEU A 194 -3.64 -4.95 14.54
N ARG A 195 -4.34 -4.49 13.50
CA ARG A 195 -5.78 -4.19 13.58
C ARG A 195 -6.67 -5.44 13.60
N GLY A 196 -6.18 -6.58 13.10
CA GLY A 196 -7.01 -7.75 12.84
C GLY A 196 -8.00 -7.56 11.68
N GLY A 197 -7.70 -6.63 10.77
CA GLY A 197 -8.55 -6.25 9.65
C GLY A 197 -7.81 -5.37 8.65
N ARG A 198 -8.38 -5.16 7.46
CA ARG A 198 -7.69 -4.42 6.40
C ARG A 198 -7.47 -2.95 6.78
N VAL A 199 -6.21 -2.53 6.80
CA VAL A 199 -5.76 -1.13 6.77
C VAL A 199 -5.19 -0.86 5.37
N SER A 200 -5.49 0.31 4.80
CA SER A 200 -4.87 0.74 3.55
C SER A 200 -4.79 2.25 3.55
N LEU A 201 -3.57 2.77 3.71
CA LEU A 201 -3.33 4.21 3.77
C LEU A 201 -3.09 4.81 2.37
N PHE A 202 -2.69 4.00 1.40
CA PHE A 202 -2.16 4.48 0.12
C PHE A 202 -3.06 4.23 -1.11
N GLY A 203 -4.33 3.84 -0.89
CA GLY A 203 -5.25 3.47 -1.96
C GLY A 203 -4.93 2.11 -2.60
N ARG A 204 -5.88 1.53 -3.34
CA ARG A 204 -5.67 0.22 -3.99
C ARG A 204 -4.79 0.37 -5.24
N GLY A 205 -3.58 -0.19 -5.20
CA GLY A 205 -2.80 -0.49 -6.41
C GLY A 205 -1.94 0.67 -6.90
N VAL A 206 -1.00 1.13 -6.08
CA VAL A 206 0.08 2.01 -6.54
C VAL A 206 0.96 1.22 -7.51
N THR A 207 0.85 1.51 -8.80
CA THR A 207 1.72 0.94 -9.83
C THR A 207 2.23 2.08 -10.70
N ALA A 208 3.43 2.57 -10.39
CA ALA A 208 4.24 3.30 -11.35
C ALA A 208 5.21 2.31 -11.99
N GLN A 209 5.18 2.20 -13.31
CA GLN A 209 6.20 1.51 -14.09
C GLN A 209 6.51 2.37 -15.31
N ILE A 210 7.79 2.62 -15.55
CA ILE A 210 8.28 3.11 -16.84
C ILE A 210 8.42 1.88 -17.73
N GLY A 211 8.01 1.97 -19.01
CA GLY A 211 8.03 0.84 -19.95
C GLY A 211 9.37 0.10 -20.04
N PRO A 212 9.39 -1.10 -20.66
CA PRO A 212 10.60 -1.92 -20.78
C PRO A 212 11.71 -1.26 -21.61
#